data_AF-A0AAD7HRF8-F1
#
_entry.id   AF-A0AAD7HRF8-F1
#
_cell.length_a   1.000
_cell.length_b   1.000
_cell.length_c   1.000
_cell.angle_alpha   90.00
_cell.angle_beta   90.00
_cell.angle_gamma   90.00
#
_symmetry.space_group_name_H-M   'P 1'
#
loop_
_entity.id
_entity.type
_entity.pdbx_description
1 polymer ?
#
loop_
_entity_poly.entity_id
_entity_poly.type
_entity_poly.pdbx_seq_one_letter_code
_entity_poly.pdbx_strand_id
1 'polypeptide(L)'
;MVYRKISRDLKDAALRLWDLGWEEDNIMRGLVVSWSSLYRWKKLFEESGSTIRPPSPLVGRPQTITRAVLTACYDIYQKQPDLYLDELRWHLAIHHDIDISISALQKNLKDVGLTRKLLHKIARERDGYSVGAAISKDGYLAVKVIPGVFDSFDFFDSVAEQVLPQMNEWPQKHSVLVLDNC
;
A
#
# COMPACT_ATOMS: atom_id res chain seq x y z
N MET A 1 35.06 15.40 13.28
CA MET A 1 34.16 15.99 12.27
C MET A 1 32.77 15.40 12.43
N VAL A 2 31.74 16.25 12.44
CA VAL A 2 30.33 15.83 12.47
C VAL A 2 29.93 15.25 11.12
N TYR A 3 28.95 14.35 11.08
CA TYR A 3 28.38 13.85 9.84
C TYR A 3 27.85 15.00 8.99
N ARG A 4 28.29 15.09 7.73
CA ARG A 4 27.80 16.05 6.75
C ARG A 4 27.53 15.34 5.43
N LYS A 5 26.44 15.72 4.77
CA LYS A 5 26.11 15.23 3.44
C LYS A 5 27.02 15.95 2.42
N ILE A 6 27.85 15.18 1.72
CA ILE A 6 28.77 15.70 0.69
C ILE A 6 28.19 15.35 -0.68
N SER A 7 28.04 16.35 -1.55
CA SER A 7 27.52 16.17 -2.90
C SER A 7 28.43 15.29 -3.75
N ARG A 8 27.88 14.66 -4.79
CA ARG A 8 28.64 13.83 -5.74
C ARG A 8 29.74 14.63 -6.41
N ASP A 9 29.41 15.84 -6.87
CA ASP A 9 30.33 16.69 -7.62
C ASP A 9 31.60 17.04 -6.82
N LEU A 10 31.46 17.26 -5.50
CA LEU A 10 32.61 17.50 -4.62
C LEU A 10 33.50 16.27 -4.47
N LYS A 11 32.94 15.06 -4.48
CA LYS A 11 33.72 13.82 -4.44
C LYS A 11 34.46 13.62 -5.76
N ASP A 12 33.78 13.83 -6.87
CA ASP A 12 34.34 13.67 -8.21
C ASP A 12 35.46 14.71 -8.45
N ALA A 13 35.28 15.95 -8.00
CA ALA A 13 36.32 16.98 -8.03
C ALA A 13 37.53 16.61 -7.18
N ALA A 14 37.33 16.07 -5.98
CA ALA A 14 38.41 15.62 -5.11
C ALA A 14 39.24 14.49 -5.74
N LEU A 15 38.59 13.53 -6.38
CA LEU A 15 39.28 12.44 -7.09
C LEU A 15 40.01 12.94 -8.34
N ARG A 16 39.43 13.86 -9.11
CA ARG A 16 40.12 14.47 -10.26
C ARG A 16 41.39 15.19 -9.84
N LEU A 17 41.35 15.97 -8.75
CA LEU A 17 42.55 16.63 -8.21
C LEU A 17 43.61 15.61 -7.79
N TRP A 18 43.17 14.52 -7.17
CA TRP A 18 44.07 13.41 -6.83
C TRP A 18 44.73 12.80 -8.08
N ASP A 19 43.94 12.46 -9.10
CA ASP A 19 44.45 11.83 -10.33
C ASP A 19 45.37 12.75 -11.13
N LEU A 20 45.17 14.07 -11.03
CA LEU A 20 46.07 15.09 -11.56
C LEU A 20 47.38 15.24 -10.77
N GLY A 21 47.55 14.48 -9.67
CA GLY A 21 48.77 14.45 -8.87
C GLY A 21 48.89 15.58 -7.85
N TRP A 22 47.79 16.23 -7.47
CA TRP A 22 47.81 17.25 -6.44
C TRP A 22 48.14 16.66 -5.07
N GLU A 23 48.86 17.44 -4.26
CA GLU A 23 49.20 17.05 -2.89
C GLU A 23 47.94 16.91 -2.03
N GLU A 24 47.87 15.79 -1.32
CA GLU A 24 46.72 15.34 -0.55
C GLU A 24 46.30 16.35 0.53
N ASP A 25 47.27 16.98 1.20
CA ASP A 25 47.02 18.01 2.21
C ASP A 25 46.33 19.26 1.63
N ASN A 26 46.68 19.64 0.39
CA ASN A 26 46.04 20.75 -0.31
C ASN A 26 44.60 20.41 -0.72
N ILE A 27 44.35 19.17 -1.16
CA ILE A 27 42.98 18.70 -1.48
C ILE A 27 42.11 18.68 -0.22
N MET A 28 42.66 18.16 0.89
CA MET A 28 41.95 18.08 2.17
C MET A 28 41.59 19.45 2.73
N ARG A 29 42.53 20.40 2.72
CA ARG A 29 42.31 21.77 3.19
C ARG A 29 41.37 22.53 2.27
N GLY A 30 41.56 22.43 0.95
CA GLY A 30 40.77 23.16 -0.04
C GLY A 30 39.30 22.74 -0.10
N LEU A 31 39.01 21.44 0.04
CA LEU A 31 37.64 20.90 0.04
C LEU A 31 37.09 20.69 1.47
N VAL A 32 37.88 21.03 2.49
CA VAL A 32 37.58 20.88 3.91
C VAL A 32 37.18 19.43 4.23
N VAL A 33 37.81 18.42 3.62
CA VAL A 33 37.50 16.99 3.78
C VAL A 33 38.58 16.29 4.60
N SER A 34 38.19 15.26 5.34
CA SER A 34 39.17 14.39 6.02
C SER A 34 39.85 13.44 5.05
N TRP A 35 41.09 13.07 5.39
CA TRP A 35 41.84 12.01 4.73
C TRP A 35 41.02 10.72 4.55
N SER A 36 40.36 10.29 5.63
CA SER A 36 39.54 9.07 5.61
C SER A 36 38.38 9.14 4.62
N SER A 37 37.78 10.31 4.42
CA SER A 37 36.71 10.48 3.42
C SER A 37 37.26 10.37 2.01
N LEU A 38 38.38 11.06 1.75
CA LEU A 38 39.03 11.08 0.45
C LEU A 38 39.51 9.67 0.04
N TYR A 39 40.17 8.98 0.97
CA TYR A 39 40.59 7.59 0.78
C TYR A 39 39.41 6.63 0.55
N ARG A 40 38.31 6.76 1.32
CA ARG A 40 37.11 5.94 1.12
C ARG A 40 36.48 6.17 -0.26
N TRP A 41 36.49 7.40 -0.77
CA TRP A 41 35.96 7.68 -2.11
C TRP A 41 36.86 7.10 -3.19
N LYS A 42 38.18 7.21 -3.05
CA LYS A 42 39.13 6.63 -3.99
C LYS A 42 38.99 5.10 -4.04
N LYS A 43 39.00 4.46 -2.87
CA LYS A 43 38.78 3.01 -2.75
C LYS A 43 37.46 2.56 -3.38
N LEU A 44 36.38 3.30 -3.12
CA LEU A 44 35.07 2.99 -3.71
C LEU A 44 35.06 3.17 -5.23
N PHE A 45 35.75 4.20 -5.75
CA PHE A 45 35.86 4.47 -7.17
C PHE A 45 36.70 3.40 -7.89
N GLU A 46 37.79 2.94 -7.29
CA GLU A 46 38.59 1.81 -7.79
C GLU A 46 37.79 0.49 -7.79
N GLU A 47 36.97 0.25 -6.77
CA GLU A 47 36.16 -0.97 -6.65
C GLU A 47 34.93 -1.00 -7.57
N SER A 48 34.30 0.16 -7.84
CA SER A 48 32.96 0.22 -8.46
C SER A 48 32.80 1.24 -9.59
N GLY A 49 33.83 2.03 -9.92
CA GLY A 49 33.78 3.08 -10.94
C GLY A 49 32.92 4.29 -10.57
N SER A 50 32.43 4.37 -9.33
CA SER A 50 31.49 5.39 -8.85
C SER A 50 31.85 5.89 -7.46
N THR A 51 31.69 7.19 -7.21
CA THR A 51 31.82 7.80 -5.87
C THR A 51 30.58 7.64 -4.99
N ILE A 52 29.53 7.03 -5.55
CA ILE A 52 28.30 6.64 -4.89
C ILE A 52 28.29 5.11 -4.80
N ARG A 53 28.17 4.60 -3.57
CA ARG A 53 28.06 3.16 -3.34
C ARG A 53 26.75 2.69 -3.97
N PRO A 54 26.77 1.66 -4.85
CA PRO A 54 25.53 1.10 -5.36
C PRO A 54 24.68 0.59 -4.20
N PRO A 55 23.34 0.61 -4.33
CA PRO A 55 22.48 0.06 -3.29
C PRO A 55 22.89 -1.39 -3.01
N SER A 56 23.05 -1.73 -1.73
CA SER A 56 23.32 -3.12 -1.35
C SER A 56 22.24 -4.02 -1.93
N PRO A 57 22.57 -5.20 -2.48
CA PRO A 57 21.55 -6.12 -3.00
C PRO A 57 20.58 -6.61 -1.92
N LEU A 58 21.00 -6.55 -0.65
CA LEU A 58 20.21 -6.88 0.53
C LEU A 58 20.03 -5.63 1.38
N VAL A 59 18.86 -4.99 1.30
CA VAL A 59 18.47 -3.90 2.20
C VAL A 59 17.32 -4.37 3.08
N GLY A 60 17.57 -4.46 4.39
CA GLY A 60 16.57 -4.80 5.39
C GLY A 60 16.36 -6.30 5.63
N ARG A 61 15.43 -6.63 6.53
CA ARG A 61 14.98 -8.01 6.77
C ARG A 61 14.42 -8.55 5.44
N PRO A 62 14.91 -9.68 4.92
CA PRO A 62 14.35 -10.27 3.70
C PRO A 62 12.85 -10.44 3.90
N GLN A 63 12.06 -9.78 3.06
CA GLN A 63 10.61 -9.94 3.11
C GLN A 63 10.31 -11.35 2.60
N THR A 64 9.84 -12.18 3.53
CA THR A 64 9.49 -13.57 3.31
C THR A 64 8.24 -13.63 2.45
N ILE A 65 8.43 -13.49 1.15
CA ILE A 65 7.54 -14.08 0.18
C ILE A 65 8.35 -15.15 -0.53
N THR A 66 8.45 -16.31 0.11
CA THR A 66 8.91 -17.51 -0.58
C THR A 66 7.93 -17.72 -1.73
N ARG A 67 8.42 -17.90 -2.96
CA ARG A 67 7.60 -18.17 -4.16
C ARG A 67 6.49 -19.20 -3.90
N ALA A 68 6.76 -20.17 -3.02
CA ALA A 68 5.81 -21.15 -2.51
C ALA A 68 4.51 -20.55 -1.95
N VAL A 69 4.58 -19.47 -1.14
CA VAL A 69 3.41 -18.80 -0.55
C VAL A 69 2.55 -18.17 -1.65
N LEU A 70 3.17 -17.57 -2.67
CA LEU A 70 2.43 -16.97 -3.78
C LEU A 70 1.79 -18.00 -4.69
N THR A 71 2.50 -19.08 -5.00
CA THR A 71 1.94 -20.20 -5.77
C THR A 71 0.75 -20.80 -5.03
N ALA A 72 0.88 -21.04 -3.72
CA ALA A 72 -0.23 -21.51 -2.90
C ALA A 72 -1.43 -20.55 -2.93
N CYS A 73 -1.23 -19.25 -2.66
CA CYS A 73 -2.31 -18.26 -2.73
C CYS A 73 -2.98 -18.24 -4.12
N TYR A 74 -2.21 -18.32 -5.20
CA TYR A 74 -2.73 -18.32 -6.56
C TYR A 74 -3.59 -19.56 -6.85
N ASP A 75 -3.12 -20.75 -6.48
CA ASP A 75 -3.84 -22.01 -6.68
C ASP A 75 -5.14 -22.06 -5.86
N ILE A 76 -5.13 -21.48 -4.67
CA ILE A 76 -6.29 -21.37 -3.79
C ILE A 76 -7.34 -20.43 -4.41
N TYR A 77 -6.92 -19.24 -4.86
CA TYR A 77 -7.84 -18.28 -5.48
C TYR A 77 -8.41 -18.75 -6.83
N GLN A 78 -7.68 -19.59 -7.58
CA GLN A 78 -8.24 -20.20 -8.80
C GLN A 78 -9.38 -21.18 -8.49
N LYS A 79 -9.28 -21.93 -7.39
CA LYS A 79 -10.27 -22.94 -7.01
C LYS A 79 -11.47 -22.33 -6.30
N GLN A 80 -11.24 -21.32 -5.45
CA GLN A 80 -12.26 -20.72 -4.60
C GLN A 80 -12.04 -19.18 -4.55
N PRO A 81 -12.67 -18.43 -5.47
CA PRO A 81 -12.47 -16.99 -5.57
C PRO A 81 -13.08 -16.17 -4.43
N ASP A 82 -13.95 -16.78 -3.62
CA ASP A 82 -14.73 -16.12 -2.55
C ASP A 82 -14.11 -16.28 -1.14
N LEU A 83 -12.91 -16.87 -1.05
CA LEU A 83 -12.20 -17.12 0.21
C LEU A 83 -11.82 -15.81 0.93
N TYR A 84 -12.13 -15.75 2.21
CA TYR A 84 -11.72 -14.65 3.08
C TYR A 84 -10.25 -14.74 3.48
N LEU A 85 -9.67 -13.63 3.94
CA LEU A 85 -8.25 -13.54 4.34
C LEU A 85 -7.89 -14.46 5.52
N ASP A 86 -8.82 -14.68 6.44
CA ASP A 86 -8.66 -15.62 7.55
C ASP A 86 -8.79 -17.07 7.09
N GLU A 87 -9.71 -17.39 6.20
CA GLU A 87 -9.82 -18.72 5.58
C GLU A 87 -8.59 -19.06 4.74
N LEU A 88 -8.05 -18.09 3.99
CA LEU A 88 -6.78 -18.23 3.27
C LEU A 88 -5.63 -18.53 4.24
N ARG A 89 -5.60 -17.87 5.41
CA ARG A 89 -4.62 -18.16 6.47
C ARG A 89 -4.79 -19.59 6.99
N TRP A 90 -6.00 -20.04 7.26
CA TRP A 90 -6.28 -21.42 7.69
C TRP A 90 -5.81 -22.44 6.65
N HIS A 91 -6.06 -22.16 5.37
CA HIS A 91 -5.66 -23.04 4.28
C HIS A 91 -4.14 -23.13 4.14
N LEU A 92 -3.44 -22.00 4.26
CA LEU A 92 -1.97 -21.94 4.25
C LEU A 92 -1.35 -22.66 5.45
N ALA A 93 -1.96 -22.56 6.63
CA ALA A 93 -1.49 -23.27 7.83
C ALA A 93 -1.67 -24.79 7.69
N ILE A 94 -2.82 -25.26 7.20
CA ILE A 94 -3.15 -26.68 7.12
C ILE A 94 -2.44 -27.39 5.96
N HIS A 95 -2.45 -26.79 4.77
CA HIS A 95 -1.97 -27.45 3.55
C HIS A 95 -0.51 -27.14 3.20
N HIS A 96 0.03 -26.04 3.72
CA HIS A 96 1.35 -25.57 3.35
C HIS A 96 2.31 -25.36 4.54
N ASP A 97 1.86 -25.64 5.79
CA ASP A 97 2.63 -25.46 7.03
C ASP A 97 3.19 -24.03 7.19
N ILE A 98 2.41 -23.06 6.73
CA ILE A 98 2.77 -21.64 6.71
C ILE A 98 1.84 -20.88 7.66
N ASP A 99 2.30 -20.61 8.88
CA ASP A 99 1.62 -19.69 9.80
C ASP A 99 2.08 -18.25 9.55
N ILE A 100 1.20 -17.46 8.96
CA ILE A 100 1.42 -16.04 8.67
C ILE A 100 0.31 -15.22 9.33
N SER A 101 0.67 -14.11 9.97
CA SER A 101 -0.31 -13.16 10.50
C SER A 101 -1.12 -12.50 9.38
N ILE A 102 -2.40 -12.19 9.62
CA ILE A 102 -3.30 -11.57 8.63
C ILE A 102 -2.70 -10.29 8.03
N SER A 103 -2.08 -9.43 8.85
CA SER A 103 -1.45 -8.19 8.38
C SER A 103 -0.26 -8.43 7.45
N ALA A 104 0.57 -9.45 7.73
CA ALA A 104 1.66 -9.86 6.85
C ALA A 104 1.13 -10.47 5.55
N LEU A 105 0.09 -11.30 5.60
CA LEU A 105 -0.57 -11.85 4.41
C LEU A 105 -1.15 -10.75 3.53
N GLN A 106 -1.87 -9.78 4.11
CA GLN A 106 -2.44 -8.64 3.40
C GLN A 106 -1.36 -7.76 2.76
N LYS A 107 -0.27 -7.48 3.49
CA LYS A 107 0.87 -6.73 2.95
C LYS A 107 1.51 -7.49 1.79
N ASN A 108 1.73 -8.79 1.94
CA ASN A 108 2.35 -9.64 0.92
C ASN A 108 1.51 -9.71 -0.37
N LEU A 109 0.19 -9.84 -0.24
CA LEU A 109 -0.72 -9.83 -1.38
C LEU A 109 -0.71 -8.46 -2.09
N LYS A 110 -0.70 -7.37 -1.32
CA LYS A 110 -0.63 -6.00 -1.87
C LYS A 110 0.69 -5.72 -2.59
N ASP A 111 1.82 -6.14 -2.02
CA ASP A 111 3.15 -5.93 -2.60
C ASP A 111 3.32 -6.68 -3.94
N VAL A 112 2.56 -7.75 -4.15
CA VAL A 112 2.57 -8.57 -5.38
C VAL A 112 1.46 -8.15 -6.36
N GLY A 113 0.71 -7.08 -6.05
CA GLY A 113 -0.36 -6.58 -6.90
C GLY A 113 -1.63 -7.45 -6.91
N LEU A 114 -1.71 -8.44 -6.03
CA LEU A 114 -2.92 -9.23 -5.79
C LEU A 114 -3.84 -8.45 -4.84
N THR A 115 -4.46 -7.40 -5.37
CA THR A 115 -5.49 -6.65 -4.66
C THR A 115 -6.86 -7.08 -5.15
N ARG A 116 -7.58 -7.87 -4.34
CA ARG A 116 -9.03 -8.05 -4.51
C ARG A 116 -9.75 -7.39 -3.34
N LYS A 117 -10.56 -6.37 -3.66
CA LYS A 117 -11.59 -5.88 -2.74
C LYS A 117 -12.79 -6.81 -2.87
N LEU A 118 -12.84 -7.86 -2.05
CA LEU A 118 -14.10 -8.58 -1.81
C LEU A 118 -14.93 -7.73 -0.84
N LEU A 119 -15.82 -6.92 -1.39
CA LEU A 119 -16.87 -6.23 -0.64
C LEU A 119 -17.97 -7.26 -0.40
N HIS A 120 -17.73 -8.21 0.49
CA HIS A 120 -18.81 -9.01 1.05
C HIS A 120 -18.34 -9.74 2.28
N LYS A 121 -18.89 -9.37 3.44
CA LYS A 121 -19.12 -10.28 4.57
C LYS A 121 -20.62 -10.55 4.59
N ILE A 122 -21.12 -11.44 3.73
CA ILE A 122 -22.46 -12.00 3.98
C ILE A 122 -22.31 -12.88 5.20
N ALA A 123 -22.97 -12.49 6.28
CA ALA A 123 -23.33 -13.36 7.38
C ALA A 123 -24.21 -14.48 6.82
N ARG A 124 -23.56 -15.53 6.30
CA ARG A 124 -24.21 -16.67 5.64
C ARG A 124 -24.79 -17.66 6.66
N GLU A 125 -25.38 -17.13 7.74
CA GLU A 125 -26.04 -17.94 8.77
C GLU A 125 -27.38 -17.37 9.26
N ARG A 126 -27.90 -16.27 8.72
CA ARG A 126 -29.27 -15.84 9.03
C ARG A 126 -29.98 -15.30 7.80
N ASP A 127 -31.23 -15.72 7.62
CA ASP A 127 -32.25 -15.04 6.83
C ASP A 127 -32.45 -13.61 7.37
N GLY A 128 -31.49 -12.73 7.10
CA GLY A 128 -31.50 -11.35 7.56
C GLY A 128 -32.11 -10.44 6.50
N TYR A 129 -32.89 -9.46 6.93
CA TYR A 129 -33.33 -8.37 6.06
C TYR A 129 -32.37 -7.20 6.21
N SER A 130 -32.01 -6.57 5.11
CA SER A 130 -31.33 -5.28 5.12
C SER A 130 -32.34 -4.16 4.93
N VAL A 131 -32.18 -3.08 5.69
CA VAL A 131 -33.08 -1.92 5.67
C VAL A 131 -32.28 -0.67 5.31
N GLY A 132 -32.71 0.01 4.25
CA GLY A 132 -32.25 1.35 3.88
C GLY A 132 -33.38 2.35 4.11
N ALA A 133 -33.11 3.44 4.83
CA ALA A 133 -34.10 4.49 5.09
C ALA A 133 -33.54 5.87 4.76
N ALA A 134 -34.32 6.67 4.03
CA ALA A 134 -34.07 8.08 3.82
C ALA A 134 -34.89 8.89 4.84
N ILE A 135 -34.22 9.73 5.61
CA ILE A 135 -34.81 10.47 6.73
C ILE A 135 -34.59 11.97 6.52
N SER A 136 -35.64 12.74 6.72
CA SER A 136 -35.66 14.20 6.77
C SER A 136 -35.88 14.67 8.21
N LYS A 137 -35.76 15.98 8.44
CA LYS A 137 -36.10 16.62 9.73
C LYS A 137 -37.57 16.43 10.12
N ASP A 138 -38.44 16.17 9.16
CA ASP A 138 -39.88 15.97 9.36
C ASP A 138 -40.28 14.50 9.46
N GLY A 139 -39.32 13.57 9.43
CA GLY A 139 -39.55 12.13 9.51
C GLY A 139 -39.01 11.35 8.31
N TYR A 140 -39.54 10.16 8.10
CA TYR A 140 -39.12 9.26 7.02
C TYR A 140 -39.63 9.75 5.66
N LEU A 141 -38.74 9.75 4.67
CA LEU A 141 -39.08 9.99 3.26
C LEU A 141 -39.30 8.68 2.51
N ALA A 142 -38.39 7.73 2.66
CA ALA A 142 -38.47 6.43 2.02
C ALA A 142 -37.86 5.35 2.90
N VAL A 143 -38.38 4.12 2.80
CA VAL A 143 -37.85 2.93 3.47
C VAL A 143 -37.89 1.76 2.51
N LYS A 144 -36.73 1.17 2.22
CA LYS A 144 -36.61 -0.07 1.44
C LYS A 144 -36.11 -1.18 2.35
N VAL A 145 -36.83 -2.30 2.36
CA VAL A 145 -36.46 -3.51 3.08
C VAL A 145 -36.26 -4.61 2.05
N ILE A 146 -35.09 -5.24 2.03
CA ILE A 146 -34.83 -6.37 1.14
C ILE A 146 -34.35 -7.58 1.94
N PRO A 147 -34.75 -8.80 1.55
CA PRO A 147 -34.15 -10.02 2.09
C PRO A 147 -32.70 -10.13 1.62
N GLY A 148 -31.79 -10.49 2.51
CA GLY A 148 -30.36 -10.56 2.22
C GLY A 148 -29.64 -9.23 2.38
N VAL A 149 -28.60 -9.02 1.57
CA VAL A 149 -27.70 -7.86 1.71
C VAL A 149 -28.09 -6.76 0.72
N PHE A 150 -28.11 -5.52 1.23
CA PHE A 150 -28.27 -4.30 0.44
C PHE A 150 -27.02 -4.04 -0.40
N ASP A 151 -27.09 -4.37 -1.69
CA ASP A 151 -25.98 -4.16 -2.62
C ASP A 151 -25.96 -2.74 -3.22
N SER A 152 -24.93 -2.44 -4.01
CA SER A 152 -24.74 -1.11 -4.58
C SER A 152 -25.81 -0.73 -5.61
N PHE A 153 -26.35 -1.69 -6.35
CA PHE A 153 -27.41 -1.45 -7.34
C PHE A 153 -28.73 -1.22 -6.62
N ASP A 154 -29.05 -2.07 -5.64
CA ASP A 154 -30.22 -1.93 -4.78
C ASP A 154 -30.27 -0.58 -4.08
N PHE A 155 -29.11 -0.08 -3.65
CA PHE A 155 -28.96 1.23 -3.07
C PHE A 155 -29.18 2.34 -4.08
N PHE A 156 -28.49 2.29 -5.22
CA PHE A 156 -28.65 3.29 -6.27
C PHE A 156 -30.10 3.41 -6.71
N ASP A 157 -30.75 2.29 -7.01
CA ASP A 157 -32.15 2.24 -7.45
C ASP A 157 -33.08 2.77 -6.35
N SER A 158 -32.84 2.42 -5.08
CA SER A 158 -33.65 2.96 -3.98
C SER A 158 -33.57 4.47 -3.87
N VAL A 159 -32.38 5.06 -4.08
CA VAL A 159 -32.19 6.51 -4.06
C VAL A 159 -32.87 7.13 -5.27
N ALA A 160 -32.60 6.61 -6.47
CA ALA A 160 -33.12 7.17 -7.72
C ALA A 160 -34.65 7.10 -7.82
N GLU A 161 -35.26 6.00 -7.37
CA GLU A 161 -36.69 5.75 -7.54
C GLU A 161 -37.53 6.20 -6.35
N GLN A 162 -36.98 6.20 -5.13
CA GLN A 162 -37.76 6.48 -3.92
C GLN A 162 -37.38 7.80 -3.26
N VAL A 163 -36.12 8.22 -3.34
CA VAL A 163 -35.64 9.43 -2.64
C VAL A 163 -35.64 10.65 -3.55
N LEU A 164 -35.02 10.57 -4.73
CA LEU A 164 -34.92 11.70 -5.66
C LEU A 164 -36.27 12.30 -6.07
N PRO A 165 -37.36 11.51 -6.30
CA PRO A 165 -38.66 12.09 -6.64
C PRO A 165 -39.28 12.93 -5.53
N GLN A 166 -38.80 12.79 -4.29
CA GLN A 166 -39.26 13.57 -3.13
C GLN A 166 -38.37 14.79 -2.84
N MET A 167 -37.30 14.96 -3.61
CA MET A 167 -36.38 16.07 -3.47
C MET A 167 -36.83 17.27 -4.30
N ASN A 168 -36.54 18.47 -3.80
CA ASN A 168 -36.80 19.73 -4.51
C ASN A 168 -35.50 20.43 -4.86
N GLU A 169 -35.58 21.46 -5.70
CA GLU A 169 -34.44 22.33 -5.99
C GLU A 169 -34.00 23.09 -4.73
N TRP A 170 -32.69 23.28 -4.58
CA TRP A 170 -32.16 24.13 -3.50
C TRP A 170 -32.62 25.59 -3.68
N PRO A 171 -33.08 26.30 -2.62
CA PRO A 171 -33.02 25.99 -1.19
C PRO A 171 -34.33 25.46 -0.58
N GLN A 172 -35.19 24.83 -1.39
CA GLN A 172 -36.50 24.35 -0.92
C GLN A 172 -36.36 23.17 0.06
N LYS A 173 -37.48 22.75 0.64
CA LYS A 173 -37.50 21.60 1.56
C LYS A 173 -37.05 20.31 0.84
N HIS A 174 -36.28 19.46 1.52
CA HIS A 174 -35.73 18.21 0.96
C HIS A 174 -34.82 18.42 -0.27
N SER A 175 -34.04 19.50 -0.31
CA SER A 175 -33.17 19.81 -1.45
C SER A 175 -31.72 19.36 -1.33
N VAL A 176 -31.33 18.79 -0.19
CA VAL A 176 -29.95 18.30 0.04
C VAL A 176 -30.02 16.84 0.43
N LEU A 177 -29.26 16.00 -0.29
CA LEU A 177 -29.07 14.60 0.01
C LEU A 177 -27.71 14.40 0.67
N VAL A 178 -27.69 13.74 1.83
CA VAL A 178 -26.47 13.34 2.54
C VAL A 178 -26.46 11.83 2.60
N LEU A 179 -25.39 11.22 2.07
CA LEU A 179 -25.19 9.77 2.03
C LEU A 179 -23.91 9.41 2.79
N ASP A 180 -23.91 8.26 3.46
CA ASP A 180 -22.71 7.73 4.08
C ASP A 180 -21.75 7.19 3.01
N ASN A 181 -20.45 7.35 3.24
CA ASN A 181 -19.42 6.86 2.33
C ASN A 181 -18.99 5.45 2.78
N CYS A 182 -19.87 4.50 2.52
CA CYS A 182 -19.71 3.08 2.85
C CYS A 182 -18.71 2.36 1.92
#